data_AF-A0A4P6UHU0-F1
#
_entry.id   AF-A0A4P6UHU0-F1
#
_cell.length_a   1.000
_cell.length_b   1.000
_cell.length_c   1.000
_cell.angle_alpha   90.00
_cell.angle_beta   90.00
_cell.angle_gamma   90.00
#
_symmetry.space_group_name_H-M   'P 1'
#
loop_
_entity.id
_entity.type
_entity.pdbx_description
1 polymer ?
#
loop_
_entity_poly.entity_id
_entity_poly.type
_entity_poly.pdbx_seq_one_letter_code
_entity_poly.pdbx_strand_id
1 'polypeptide(L)'
;MTPIAVCADDYAQNAAISTGILELLDQGRLSAVSCFSMAPSWRTSAAPALRERLAAGPEAQPAADLGLHFNLTEGFGGPAQASLNGLILRSLVGGLNRKTLQAVITTALQRQLDAFEQGLGRAPDFIDGHQHVHQFRGVRDVLLEVWARRYPHATGRGDARPRPWIRNTVPADPGWGGKPKVLARLGGQALAAELSRLGLPSNHGFAGVYGFDRPDYDACFAHWLRAAKPGMLIMCHPAREARADGGPDPIAAQRWVEHRYFSSPAYPEALRAAGVQLQRLTALPQ
;
A
#
# COMPACT_ATOMS: atom_id res chain seq x y z
N MET A 1 16.22 18.08 -1.25
CA MET A 1 15.44 17.38 -0.22
C MET A 1 15.40 15.90 -0.55
N THR A 2 15.44 15.02 0.44
CA THR A 2 15.38 13.56 0.25
C THR A 2 13.97 13.16 -0.19
N PRO A 3 13.77 12.53 -1.36
CA PRO A 3 12.43 12.17 -1.81
C PRO A 3 11.97 10.86 -1.18
N ILE A 4 10.81 10.88 -0.53
CA ILE A 4 10.16 9.70 0.02
C ILE A 4 8.73 9.61 -0.49
N ALA A 5 8.11 8.46 -0.31
CA ALA A 5 6.68 8.30 -0.52
C ALA A 5 5.94 8.09 0.81
N VAL A 6 4.73 8.65 0.91
CA VAL A 6 3.77 8.36 1.98
C VAL A 6 2.53 7.74 1.33
N CYS A 7 2.22 6.51 1.73
CA CYS A 7 1.10 5.74 1.19
C CYS A 7 0.01 5.56 2.23
N ALA A 8 -1.21 5.96 1.88
CA ALA A 8 -2.39 5.61 2.65
C ALA A 8 -2.96 4.27 2.18
N ASP A 9 -3.09 3.32 3.10
CA ASP A 9 -3.64 2.00 2.83
C ASP A 9 -5.15 1.95 3.12
N ASP A 10 -5.78 0.85 2.69
CA ASP A 10 -7.20 0.54 2.91
C ASP A 10 -8.22 1.46 2.22
N TYR A 11 -7.83 2.18 1.17
CA TYR A 11 -8.79 2.99 0.41
C TYR A 11 -9.94 2.12 -0.14
N ALA A 12 -11.16 2.66 -0.09
CA ALA A 12 -12.44 1.99 -0.36
C ALA A 12 -12.95 1.02 0.72
N GLN A 13 -12.20 0.71 1.79
CA GLN A 13 -12.69 -0.23 2.83
C GLN A 13 -13.99 0.25 3.49
N ASN A 14 -14.08 1.54 3.80
CA ASN A 14 -15.31 2.19 4.26
C ASN A 14 -15.31 3.69 3.92
N ALA A 15 -16.43 4.36 4.18
CA ALA A 15 -16.63 5.77 3.85
C ALA A 15 -15.69 6.71 4.62
N ALA A 16 -15.44 6.48 5.91
CA ALA A 16 -14.58 7.34 6.72
C ALA A 16 -13.11 7.28 6.28
N ILE A 17 -12.62 6.09 5.93
CA ILE A 17 -11.28 5.88 5.37
C ILE A 17 -11.19 6.55 4.00
N SER A 18 -12.15 6.29 3.11
CA SER A 18 -12.15 6.84 1.75
C SER A 18 -12.16 8.36 1.76
N THR A 19 -13.02 8.96 2.59
CA THR A 19 -13.11 10.42 2.72
C THR A 19 -11.81 11.00 3.28
N GLY A 20 -11.27 10.42 4.35
CA GLY A 20 -10.04 10.92 4.96
C GLY A 20 -8.83 10.85 4.01
N ILE A 21 -8.71 9.77 3.25
CA ILE A 21 -7.65 9.62 2.24
C ILE A 21 -7.80 10.65 1.12
N LEU A 22 -9.01 10.86 0.60
CA LEU A 22 -9.24 11.85 -0.45
C LEU A 22 -8.95 13.28 0.03
N GLU A 23 -9.34 13.65 1.25
CA GLU A 23 -9.01 14.95 1.84
C GLU A 23 -7.50 15.17 1.94
N LEU A 24 -6.76 14.15 2.41
CA LEU A 24 -5.30 14.23 2.53
C LEU A 24 -4.61 14.25 1.16
N LEU A 25 -5.17 13.55 0.17
CA LEU A 25 -4.69 13.59 -1.21
C LEU A 25 -4.88 14.99 -1.82
N ASP A 26 -6.06 15.58 -1.66
CA ASP A 26 -6.38 16.94 -2.13
C ASP A 26 -5.48 18.01 -1.50
N GLN A 27 -5.11 17.81 -0.23
CA GLN A 27 -4.17 18.66 0.51
C GLN A 27 -2.69 18.41 0.17
N GLY A 28 -2.39 17.46 -0.73
CA GLY A 28 -1.02 17.09 -1.08
C GLY A 28 -0.22 16.45 0.05
N ARG A 29 -0.90 15.76 0.97
CA ARG A 29 -0.27 15.11 2.13
C ARG A 29 0.20 13.70 1.84
N LEU A 30 -0.30 13.10 0.78
CA LEU A 30 -0.02 11.74 0.36
C LEU A 30 0.64 11.74 -1.02
N SER A 31 1.48 10.75 -1.28
CA SER A 31 2.06 10.51 -2.62
C SER A 31 1.72 9.13 -3.18
N ALA A 32 0.99 8.32 -2.42
CA ALA A 32 0.46 7.04 -2.86
C ALA A 32 -0.84 6.69 -2.12
N VAL A 33 -1.71 5.94 -2.79
CA VAL A 33 -2.95 5.39 -2.23
C VAL A 33 -3.07 3.92 -2.62
N SER A 34 -3.22 3.03 -1.63
CA SER A 34 -3.46 1.61 -1.87
C SER A 34 -4.93 1.23 -1.73
N CYS A 35 -5.48 0.60 -2.76
CA CYS A 35 -6.92 0.50 -2.99
C CYS A 35 -7.44 -0.94 -2.92
N PHE A 36 -8.54 -1.13 -2.19
CA PHE A 36 -9.34 -2.35 -2.27
C PHE A 36 -10.27 -2.33 -3.48
N SER A 37 -9.82 -2.89 -4.60
CA SER A 37 -10.60 -2.90 -5.85
C SER A 37 -11.86 -3.80 -5.82
N MET A 38 -11.98 -4.65 -4.80
CA MET A 38 -13.15 -5.52 -4.59
C MET A 38 -14.11 -4.97 -3.52
N ALA A 39 -13.81 -3.81 -2.92
CA ALA A 39 -14.72 -3.21 -1.96
C ALA A 39 -16.06 -2.83 -2.62
N PRO A 40 -17.20 -2.93 -1.92
CA PRO A 40 -18.52 -2.65 -2.49
C PRO A 40 -18.64 -1.25 -3.11
N SER A 41 -17.94 -0.27 -2.55
CA SER A 41 -17.92 1.12 -2.99
C SER A 41 -17.02 1.37 -4.21
N TRP A 42 -16.15 0.42 -4.58
CA TRP A 42 -15.09 0.62 -5.57
C TRP A 42 -15.62 1.14 -6.91
N ARG A 43 -16.57 0.43 -7.50
CA ARG A 43 -17.11 0.76 -8.83
C ARG A 43 -18.02 1.99 -8.81
N THR A 44 -18.75 2.20 -7.72
CA THR A 44 -19.81 3.22 -7.65
C THR A 44 -19.29 4.59 -7.21
N SER A 45 -18.23 4.65 -6.41
CA SER A 45 -17.78 5.92 -5.80
C SER A 45 -16.27 6.03 -5.68
N ALA A 46 -15.58 5.02 -5.13
CA ALA A 46 -14.17 5.17 -4.77
C ALA A 46 -13.24 5.27 -5.99
N ALA A 47 -13.41 4.45 -7.03
CA ALA A 47 -12.63 4.60 -8.27
C ALA A 47 -13.00 5.85 -9.08
N PRO A 48 -14.30 6.20 -9.26
CA PRO A 48 -14.69 7.48 -9.85
C PRO A 48 -14.04 8.70 -9.18
N ALA A 49 -14.01 8.76 -7.85
CA ALA A 49 -13.42 9.87 -7.09
C ALA A 49 -11.90 10.03 -7.32
N LEU A 50 -11.18 8.91 -7.50
CA LEU A 50 -9.76 8.94 -7.88
C LEU A 50 -9.57 9.35 -9.34
N ARG A 51 -10.43 8.89 -10.25
CA ARG A 51 -10.37 9.28 -11.67
C ARG A 51 -10.57 10.77 -11.89
N GLU A 52 -11.52 11.37 -11.17
CA GLU A 52 -11.78 12.80 -11.21
C GLU A 52 -10.53 13.61 -10.83
N ARG A 53 -9.84 13.18 -9.77
CA ARG A 53 -8.58 13.78 -9.29
C ARG A 53 -7.44 13.63 -10.28
N LEU A 54 -7.32 12.46 -10.92
CA LEU A 54 -6.35 12.23 -11.99
C LEU A 54 -6.63 13.10 -13.23
N ALA A 55 -7.89 13.37 -13.54
CA ALA A 55 -8.30 14.14 -14.72
C ALA A 55 -8.12 15.66 -14.54
N ALA A 56 -8.07 16.16 -13.29
CA ALA A 56 -7.87 17.58 -12.99
C ALA A 56 -6.51 18.14 -13.45
N GLY A 57 -5.58 17.26 -13.88
CA GLY A 57 -4.30 17.63 -14.46
C GLY A 57 -3.21 17.92 -13.41
N PRO A 58 -1.93 17.88 -13.81
CA PRO A 58 -0.79 18.00 -12.90
C PRO A 58 -0.66 19.38 -12.24
N GLU A 59 -1.30 20.41 -12.78
CA GLU A 59 -1.32 21.75 -12.17
C GLU A 59 -2.34 21.89 -11.04
N ALA A 60 -3.38 21.05 -11.01
CA ALA A 60 -4.45 21.15 -10.03
C ALA A 60 -4.20 20.31 -8.76
N GLN A 61 -3.45 19.21 -8.87
CA GLN A 61 -3.23 18.29 -7.74
C GLN A 61 -1.86 17.58 -7.82
N PRO A 62 -1.20 17.34 -6.66
CA PRO A 62 -0.01 16.52 -6.63
C PRO A 62 -0.36 15.08 -7.03
N ALA A 63 0.25 14.62 -8.12
CA ALA A 63 0.05 13.26 -8.60
C ALA A 63 0.48 12.24 -7.53
N ALA A 64 -0.39 11.28 -7.22
CA ALA A 64 -0.11 10.14 -6.35
C ALA A 64 -0.06 8.82 -7.14
N ASP A 65 0.76 7.87 -6.68
CA ASP A 65 0.75 6.50 -7.18
C ASP A 65 -0.52 5.80 -6.68
N LEU A 66 -1.28 5.18 -7.58
CA LEU A 66 -2.48 4.42 -7.21
C LEU A 66 -2.19 2.93 -7.32
N GLY A 67 -2.28 2.19 -6.22
CA GLY A 67 -1.91 0.78 -6.15
C GLY A 67 -3.05 -0.15 -5.81
N LEU A 68 -2.88 -1.42 -6.18
CA LEU A 68 -3.74 -2.49 -5.70
C LEU A 68 -3.31 -2.92 -4.28
N HIS A 69 -4.24 -2.84 -3.34
CA HIS A 69 -4.10 -3.41 -2.00
C HIS A 69 -4.56 -4.87 -2.01
N PHE A 70 -3.66 -5.79 -2.37
CA PHE A 70 -4.05 -7.18 -2.57
C PHE A 70 -4.58 -7.80 -1.27
N ASN A 71 -5.81 -8.29 -1.33
CA ASN A 71 -6.56 -8.73 -0.17
C ASN A 71 -6.88 -10.22 -0.22
N LEU A 72 -6.70 -10.90 0.91
CA LEU A 72 -7.16 -12.27 1.14
C LEU A 72 -7.91 -12.42 2.47
N THR A 73 -7.99 -11.37 3.29
CA THR A 73 -8.38 -11.46 4.71
C THR A 73 -9.51 -10.51 5.11
N GLU A 74 -9.78 -9.47 4.33
CA GLU A 74 -10.97 -8.62 4.49
C GLU A 74 -12.11 -9.16 3.62
N GLY A 75 -13.32 -9.25 4.19
CA GLY A 75 -14.52 -9.76 3.53
C GLY A 75 -15.53 -8.68 3.14
N PHE A 76 -15.32 -7.42 3.53
CA PHE A 76 -16.21 -6.28 3.29
C PHE A 76 -17.65 -6.51 3.77
N GLY A 77 -17.80 -7.08 4.97
CA GLY A 77 -19.10 -7.48 5.53
C GLY A 77 -19.57 -8.89 5.14
N GLY A 78 -18.85 -9.56 4.23
CA GLY A 78 -19.01 -10.99 3.93
C GLY A 78 -17.89 -11.86 4.52
N PRO A 79 -17.87 -13.18 4.23
CA PRO A 79 -16.78 -14.05 4.62
C PRO A 79 -15.49 -13.70 3.87
N ALA A 80 -14.39 -13.53 4.61
CA ALA A 80 -13.06 -13.39 4.03
C ALA A 80 -12.61 -14.69 3.34
N GLN A 81 -11.70 -14.56 2.36
CA GLN A 81 -11.14 -15.71 1.65
C GLN A 81 -10.30 -16.62 2.56
N ALA A 82 -9.60 -16.04 3.53
CA ALA A 82 -8.88 -16.76 4.57
C ALA A 82 -8.73 -15.89 5.82
N SER A 83 -8.50 -16.52 6.98
CA SER A 83 -8.05 -15.80 8.16
C SER A 83 -6.54 -15.52 8.08
N LEU A 84 -6.09 -14.39 8.64
CA LEU A 84 -4.66 -14.02 8.67
C LEU A 84 -3.81 -15.12 9.33
N ASN A 85 -4.22 -15.60 10.50
CA ASN A 85 -3.52 -16.68 11.21
C ASN A 85 -3.43 -17.96 10.37
N GLY A 86 -4.51 -18.28 9.63
CA GLY A 86 -4.53 -19.42 8.73
C GLY A 86 -3.55 -19.27 7.57
N LEU A 87 -3.44 -18.08 6.98
CA LEU A 87 -2.46 -17.78 5.93
C LEU A 87 -1.03 -17.86 6.45
N ILE A 88 -0.74 -17.28 7.62
CA ILE A 88 0.58 -17.34 8.25
C ILE A 88 1.00 -18.80 8.46
N LEU A 89 0.16 -19.59 9.14
CA LEU A 89 0.47 -21.00 9.42
C LEU A 89 0.70 -21.79 8.13
N ARG A 90 -0.19 -21.64 7.14
CA ARG A 90 -0.05 -22.32 5.84
C ARG A 90 1.20 -21.87 5.10
N SER A 91 1.60 -20.60 5.19
CA SER A 91 2.81 -20.09 4.55
C SER A 91 4.05 -20.71 5.18
N LEU A 92 4.11 -20.74 6.52
CA LEU A 92 5.25 -21.29 7.28
C LEU A 92 5.47 -22.78 7.00
N VAL A 93 4.39 -23.58 6.92
CA VAL A 93 4.49 -25.02 6.60
C VAL A 93 4.56 -25.31 5.09
N GLY A 94 4.62 -24.29 4.23
CA GLY A 94 4.64 -24.43 2.77
C GLY A 94 3.32 -24.92 2.14
N GLY A 95 2.22 -24.93 2.92
CA GLY A 95 0.90 -25.34 2.47
C GLY A 95 0.33 -24.47 1.35
N LEU A 96 0.69 -23.18 1.28
CA LEU A 96 0.25 -22.28 0.21
C LEU A 96 0.82 -22.65 -1.18
N ASN A 97 1.84 -23.51 -1.25
CA ASN A 97 2.41 -24.01 -2.51
C ASN A 97 1.60 -25.15 -3.14
N ARG A 98 0.55 -25.64 -2.47
CA ARG A 98 -0.35 -26.63 -3.05
C ARG A 98 -1.03 -26.02 -4.27
N LYS A 99 -0.98 -26.73 -5.41
CA LYS A 99 -1.53 -26.26 -6.70
C LYS A 99 -2.95 -25.69 -6.60
N THR A 100 -3.83 -26.35 -5.82
CA THR A 100 -5.21 -25.87 -5.60
C THR A 100 -5.24 -24.50 -4.92
N LEU A 101 -4.41 -24.27 -3.90
CA LEU A 101 -4.37 -22.98 -3.21
C LEU A 101 -3.71 -21.91 -4.08
N GLN A 102 -2.66 -22.25 -4.83
CA GLN A 102 -2.10 -21.31 -5.80
C GLN A 102 -3.13 -20.91 -6.85
N ALA A 103 -3.90 -21.85 -7.41
CA ALA A 103 -4.97 -21.51 -8.36
C ALA A 103 -6.03 -20.56 -7.76
N VAL A 104 -6.38 -20.76 -6.49
CA VAL A 104 -7.32 -19.89 -5.74
C VAL A 104 -6.74 -18.48 -5.53
N ILE A 105 -5.46 -18.37 -5.14
CA ILE A 105 -4.76 -17.09 -4.96
C ILE A 105 -4.60 -16.38 -6.31
N THR A 106 -4.22 -17.11 -7.36
CA THR A 106 -4.10 -16.58 -8.74
C THR A 106 -5.42 -15.99 -9.21
N THR A 107 -6.51 -16.75 -9.05
CA THR A 107 -7.86 -16.29 -9.42
C THR A 107 -8.25 -15.04 -8.63
N ALA A 108 -7.95 -15.00 -7.32
CA ALA A 108 -8.25 -13.84 -6.48
C ALA A 108 -7.46 -12.59 -6.90
N LEU A 109 -6.15 -12.74 -7.14
CA LEU A 109 -5.28 -11.66 -7.59
C LEU A 109 -5.70 -11.14 -8.97
N GLN A 110 -5.97 -12.03 -9.92
CA GLN A 110 -6.44 -11.64 -11.25
C GLN A 110 -7.76 -10.87 -11.19
N ARG A 111 -8.75 -11.34 -10.43
CA ARG A 111 -10.02 -10.63 -10.25
C ARG A 111 -9.84 -9.24 -9.64
N GLN A 112 -8.96 -9.12 -8.65
CA GLN A 112 -8.65 -7.84 -8.02
C GLN A 112 -7.94 -6.87 -8.99
N LEU A 113 -6.99 -7.36 -9.79
CA LEU A 113 -6.35 -6.55 -10.84
C LEU A 113 -7.35 -6.15 -11.93
N ASP A 114 -8.21 -7.07 -12.37
CA ASP A 114 -9.27 -6.78 -13.34
C ASP A 114 -10.23 -5.70 -12.82
N ALA A 115 -10.68 -5.81 -11.57
CA ALA A 115 -11.55 -4.82 -10.96
C ALA A 115 -10.87 -3.45 -10.78
N PHE A 116 -9.58 -3.44 -10.45
CA PHE A 116 -8.80 -2.22 -10.34
C PHE A 116 -8.69 -1.52 -11.70
N GLU A 117 -8.28 -2.26 -12.73
CA GLU A 117 -8.06 -1.76 -14.08
C GLU A 117 -9.37 -1.33 -14.75
N GLN A 118 -10.47 -2.05 -14.52
CA GLN A 118 -11.81 -1.64 -14.95
C GLN A 118 -12.25 -0.34 -14.25
N GLY A 119 -11.95 -0.20 -12.96
CA GLY A 119 -12.33 0.96 -12.17
C GLY A 119 -11.60 2.24 -12.59
N LEU A 120 -10.27 2.17 -12.80
CA LEU A 120 -9.43 3.32 -13.08
C LEU A 120 -9.06 3.50 -14.56
N GLY A 121 -9.32 2.51 -15.41
CA GLY A 121 -8.96 2.54 -16.84
C GLY A 121 -7.46 2.39 -17.13
N ARG A 122 -6.66 2.01 -16.12
CA ARG A 122 -5.20 1.85 -16.21
C ARG A 122 -4.71 0.76 -15.26
N ALA A 123 -3.52 0.24 -15.53
CA ALA A 123 -2.78 -0.60 -14.61
C ALA A 123 -2.49 0.15 -13.29
N PRO A 124 -2.35 -0.56 -12.16
CA PRO A 124 -1.87 0.04 -10.93
C PRO A 124 -0.43 0.54 -11.08
N ASP A 125 -0.09 1.61 -10.37
CA ASP A 125 1.30 2.05 -10.21
C ASP A 125 2.10 1.11 -9.32
N PHE A 126 1.42 0.41 -8.41
CA PHE A 126 2.04 -0.58 -7.54
C PHE A 126 1.10 -1.67 -7.04
N ILE A 127 1.70 -2.73 -6.51
CA ILE A 127 0.99 -3.78 -5.78
C ILE A 127 1.60 -3.93 -4.40
N ASP A 128 0.75 -3.92 -3.39
CA ASP A 128 1.08 -4.36 -2.03
C ASP A 128 0.00 -5.33 -1.54
N GLY A 129 -0.08 -5.60 -0.23
CA GLY A 129 -1.07 -6.50 0.32
C GLY A 129 -1.60 -6.04 1.65
N HIS A 130 -2.91 -6.21 1.86
CA HIS A 130 -3.54 -6.00 3.15
C HIS A 130 -2.94 -6.95 4.17
N GLN A 131 -2.58 -6.41 5.34
CA GLN A 131 -1.81 -7.14 6.37
C GLN A 131 -0.50 -7.74 5.83
N HIS A 132 0.01 -7.19 4.72
CA HIS A 132 1.21 -7.61 3.99
C HIS A 132 1.16 -9.07 3.51
N VAL A 133 -0.02 -9.61 3.19
CA VAL A 133 -0.17 -11.00 2.72
C VAL A 133 0.65 -11.32 1.47
N HIS A 134 0.95 -10.31 0.65
CA HIS A 134 1.67 -10.44 -0.61
C HIS A 134 3.10 -10.97 -0.46
N GLN A 135 3.71 -10.85 0.73
CA GLN A 135 5.06 -11.33 1.00
C GLN A 135 5.12 -12.81 1.42
N PHE A 136 3.99 -13.40 1.79
CA PHE A 136 3.94 -14.78 2.29
C PHE A 136 4.42 -15.75 1.21
N ARG A 137 5.22 -16.75 1.61
CA ARG A 137 5.64 -17.86 0.73
C ARG A 137 4.41 -18.53 0.13
N GLY A 138 4.42 -18.79 -1.17
CA GLY A 138 3.28 -19.27 -1.95
C GLY A 138 2.39 -18.16 -2.50
N VAL A 139 2.17 -17.07 -1.74
CA VAL A 139 1.46 -15.88 -2.24
C VAL A 139 2.38 -15.04 -3.13
N ARG A 140 3.60 -14.76 -2.66
CA ARG A 140 4.58 -13.98 -3.44
C ARG A 140 4.92 -14.64 -4.78
N ASP A 141 4.97 -15.98 -4.81
CA ASP A 141 5.30 -16.72 -6.02
C ASP A 141 4.21 -16.51 -7.09
N VAL A 142 2.94 -16.61 -6.67
CA VAL A 142 1.78 -16.31 -7.51
C VAL A 142 1.76 -14.84 -7.92
N LEU A 143 2.05 -13.91 -7.01
CA LEU A 143 2.11 -12.48 -7.32
C LEU A 143 3.11 -12.20 -8.42
N LEU A 144 4.35 -12.69 -8.29
CA LEU A 144 5.41 -12.44 -9.26
C LEU A 144 5.10 -13.08 -10.61
N GLU A 145 4.51 -14.28 -10.63
CA GLU A 145 4.07 -14.95 -11.84
C GLU A 145 2.98 -14.16 -12.57
N VAL A 146 1.93 -13.74 -11.85
CA VAL A 146 0.84 -12.93 -12.43
C VAL A 146 1.35 -11.58 -12.90
N TRP A 147 2.19 -10.92 -12.09
CA TRP A 147 2.77 -9.62 -12.42
C TRP A 147 3.63 -9.70 -13.69
N ALA A 148 4.49 -10.72 -13.81
CA ALA A 148 5.35 -10.89 -14.98
C ALA A 148 4.54 -11.17 -16.26
N ARG A 149 3.46 -11.95 -16.14
CA ARG A 149 2.57 -12.28 -17.27
C ARG A 149 1.70 -11.10 -17.69
N ARG A 150 1.15 -10.35 -16.73
CA ARG A 150 0.19 -9.27 -16.98
C ARG A 150 0.87 -7.98 -17.41
N TYR A 151 2.07 -7.71 -16.91
CA TYR A 151 2.82 -6.49 -17.18
C TYR A 151 4.19 -6.83 -17.82
N PRO A 152 4.23 -7.30 -19.08
CA PRO A 152 5.48 -7.60 -19.76
C PRO A 152 6.34 -6.34 -19.95
N HIS A 153 7.64 -6.52 -20.17
CA HIS A 153 8.49 -5.40 -20.59
C HIS A 153 7.99 -4.84 -21.92
N ALA A 154 7.90 -3.51 -22.03
CA ALA A 154 7.68 -2.86 -23.31
C ALA A 154 8.87 -3.18 -24.23
N THR A 155 8.64 -3.94 -25.30
CA THR A 155 9.67 -4.33 -26.28
C THR A 155 9.85 -3.29 -27.40
N GLY A 156 9.28 -2.08 -27.26
CA GLY A 156 9.32 -1.02 -28.26
C GLY A 156 9.39 0.39 -27.68
N ARG A 157 9.91 1.34 -28.47
CA ARG A 157 10.18 2.74 -28.08
C ARG A 157 8.92 3.61 -27.88
N GLY A 158 7.71 3.06 -27.94
CA GLY A 158 6.46 3.83 -28.01
C GLY A 158 5.39 3.52 -26.98
N ASP A 159 5.52 2.47 -26.16
CA ASP A 159 4.47 2.05 -25.21
C ASP A 159 5.04 1.74 -23.80
N ALA A 160 5.99 2.56 -23.36
CA ALA A 160 6.65 2.40 -22.07
C ALA A 160 5.75 2.91 -20.93
N ARG A 161 4.62 2.24 -20.68
CA ARG A 161 3.96 2.40 -19.37
C ARG A 161 4.89 1.82 -18.30
N PRO A 162 5.22 2.57 -17.23
CA PRO A 162 6.04 2.04 -16.16
C PRO A 162 5.34 0.81 -15.56
N ARG A 163 6.10 -0.27 -15.37
CA ARG A 163 5.57 -1.50 -14.77
C ARG A 163 5.24 -1.22 -13.30
N PRO A 164 4.19 -1.84 -12.73
CA PRO A 164 3.83 -1.58 -11.34
C PRO A 164 4.99 -1.95 -10.41
N TRP A 165 5.36 -1.09 -9.47
CA TRP A 165 6.33 -1.46 -8.43
C TRP A 165 5.69 -2.38 -7.39
N ILE A 166 6.49 -3.22 -6.73
CA ILE A 166 5.98 -4.12 -5.67
C ILE A 166 6.48 -3.62 -4.33
N ARG A 167 5.59 -3.42 -3.37
CA ARG A 167 5.98 -2.97 -2.03
C ARG A 167 6.81 -4.04 -1.33
N ASN A 168 8.00 -3.68 -0.87
CA ASN A 168 8.72 -4.43 0.16
C ASN A 168 8.49 -3.82 1.54
N THR A 169 8.62 -4.68 2.55
CA THR A 169 8.38 -4.37 3.97
C THR A 169 9.67 -4.41 4.79
N VAL A 170 10.84 -4.40 4.13
CA VAL A 170 12.14 -4.39 4.83
C VAL A 170 12.29 -3.04 5.54
N PRO A 171 12.48 -3.03 6.87
CA PRO A 171 12.43 -1.79 7.64
C PRO A 171 13.54 -0.82 7.19
N ALA A 172 13.20 0.46 7.07
CA ALA A 172 14.17 1.51 6.80
C ALA A 172 15.15 1.68 7.98
N ASP A 173 14.66 1.55 9.22
CA ASP A 173 15.45 1.49 10.44
C ASP A 173 15.37 0.10 11.10
N PRO A 174 16.45 -0.71 11.08
CA PRO A 174 16.52 -1.98 11.80
C PRO A 174 16.40 -1.84 13.33
N GLY A 175 16.67 -0.66 13.87
CA GLY A 175 16.55 -0.32 15.29
C GLY A 175 15.09 -0.19 15.75
N TRP A 176 14.16 0.13 14.84
CA TRP A 176 12.73 0.23 15.14
C TRP A 176 12.17 -1.15 15.53
N GLY A 177 11.83 -1.30 16.81
CA GLY A 177 11.43 -2.56 17.43
C GLY A 177 9.98 -2.97 17.17
N GLY A 178 9.61 -4.19 17.58
CA GLY A 178 8.22 -4.68 17.59
C GLY A 178 7.75 -5.33 16.27
N LYS A 179 6.51 -5.02 15.87
CA LYS A 179 5.82 -5.57 14.69
C LYS A 179 6.61 -5.49 13.36
N PRO A 180 7.40 -4.44 13.04
CA PRO A 180 8.19 -4.38 11.81
C PRO A 180 9.19 -5.54 11.64
N LYS A 181 9.84 -5.97 12.74
CA LYS A 181 10.79 -7.09 12.70
C LYS A 181 10.10 -8.42 12.43
N VAL A 182 8.86 -8.57 12.89
CA VAL A 182 8.03 -9.77 12.62
C VAL A 182 7.64 -9.80 11.14
N LEU A 183 7.17 -8.69 10.59
CA LEU A 183 6.78 -8.60 9.17
C LEU A 183 7.95 -8.90 8.21
N ALA A 184 9.12 -8.32 8.46
CA ALA A 184 10.31 -8.58 7.65
C ALA A 184 10.67 -10.08 7.62
N ARG A 185 10.50 -10.77 8.75
CA ARG A 185 10.77 -12.21 8.90
C ARG A 185 9.67 -13.11 8.34
N LEU A 186 8.42 -12.64 8.28
CA LEU A 186 7.28 -13.40 7.73
C LEU A 186 7.25 -13.45 6.19
N GLY A 187 8.20 -12.81 5.52
CA GLY A 187 8.40 -12.94 4.08
C GLY A 187 8.96 -11.70 3.40
N GLY A 188 9.00 -10.55 4.09
CA GLY A 188 9.50 -9.29 3.54
C GLY A 188 10.93 -9.34 3.01
N GLN A 189 11.84 -9.97 3.75
CA GLN A 189 13.24 -10.15 3.31
C GLN A 189 13.36 -11.03 2.07
N ALA A 190 12.59 -12.13 2.02
CA ALA A 190 12.60 -13.05 0.88
C ALA A 190 12.04 -12.37 -0.37
N LEU A 191 10.92 -11.64 -0.23
CA LEU A 191 10.36 -10.84 -1.33
C LEU A 191 11.37 -9.79 -1.81
N ALA A 192 11.97 -9.00 -0.90
CA ALA A 192 12.94 -7.97 -1.28
C ALA A 192 14.16 -8.56 -2.03
N ALA A 193 14.70 -9.69 -1.57
CA ALA A 193 15.79 -10.37 -2.24
C ALA A 193 15.38 -10.85 -3.65
N GLU A 194 14.16 -11.34 -3.81
CA GLU A 194 13.63 -11.79 -5.10
C GLU A 194 13.37 -10.64 -6.07
N LEU A 195 12.78 -9.54 -5.60
CA LEU A 195 12.59 -8.31 -6.39
C LEU A 195 13.94 -7.77 -6.87
N SER A 196 14.94 -7.70 -5.99
CA SER A 196 16.30 -7.25 -6.34
C SER A 196 16.95 -8.18 -7.36
N ARG A 197 16.89 -9.50 -7.16
CA ARG A 197 17.44 -10.50 -8.09
C ARG A 197 16.82 -10.40 -9.49
N LEU A 198 15.53 -10.11 -9.56
CA LEU A 198 14.78 -9.99 -10.82
C LEU A 198 14.83 -8.59 -11.42
N GLY A 199 15.45 -7.60 -10.75
CA GLY A 199 15.46 -6.21 -11.19
C GLY A 199 14.06 -5.58 -11.25
N LEU A 200 13.15 -5.99 -10.36
CA LEU A 200 11.80 -5.45 -10.33
C LEU A 200 11.73 -4.18 -9.49
N PRO A 201 10.99 -3.15 -9.95
CA PRO A 201 10.88 -1.88 -9.24
C PRO A 201 10.21 -2.07 -7.87
N SER A 202 10.74 -1.40 -6.84
CA SER A 202 10.30 -1.51 -5.44
C SER A 202 10.70 -0.27 -4.64
N ASN A 203 10.13 -0.08 -3.44
CA ASN A 203 10.58 0.97 -2.53
C ASN A 203 11.97 0.69 -1.94
N HIS A 204 12.65 1.69 -1.41
CA HIS A 204 13.94 1.54 -0.74
C HIS A 204 13.78 1.79 0.75
N GLY A 205 13.43 0.73 1.49
CA GLY A 205 13.12 0.81 2.91
C GLY A 205 11.64 1.13 3.16
N PHE A 206 11.15 0.61 4.28
CA PHE A 206 9.75 0.68 4.68
C PHE A 206 9.60 1.15 6.13
N ALA A 207 8.64 2.03 6.38
CA ALA A 207 8.26 2.47 7.72
C ALA A 207 6.74 2.66 7.81
N GLY A 208 6.25 3.14 8.96
CA GLY A 208 4.81 3.25 9.21
C GLY A 208 4.19 2.05 9.92
N VAL A 209 4.99 1.05 10.27
CA VAL A 209 4.54 -0.11 11.07
C VAL A 209 4.82 0.15 12.55
N TYR A 210 3.79 0.06 13.38
CA TYR A 210 3.88 0.25 14.83
C TYR A 210 2.71 -0.45 15.53
N GLY A 211 2.51 -0.19 16.83
CA GLY A 211 1.44 -0.82 17.62
C GLY A 211 0.01 -0.52 17.14
N PHE A 212 -0.18 0.60 16.42
CA PHE A 212 -1.48 1.20 16.06
C PHE A 212 -2.30 1.65 17.28
N ASP A 213 -1.60 2.17 18.29
CA ASP A 213 -2.12 2.54 19.62
C ASP A 213 -1.34 3.73 20.21
N ARG A 214 -0.84 4.62 19.34
CA ARG A 214 0.09 5.70 19.69
C ARG A 214 -0.55 7.07 19.51
N PRO A 215 -0.95 7.75 20.62
CA PRO A 215 -1.49 9.10 20.54
C PRO A 215 -0.42 10.13 20.12
N ASP A 216 0.86 9.84 20.37
CA ASP A 216 2.03 10.60 19.97
C ASP A 216 2.55 10.16 18.58
N TYR A 217 1.64 10.09 17.60
CA TYR A 217 1.96 9.65 16.25
C TYR A 217 3.00 10.54 15.55
N ASP A 218 3.04 11.83 15.89
CA ASP A 218 4.06 12.78 15.44
C ASP A 218 5.48 12.35 15.84
N ALA A 219 5.67 11.86 17.05
CA ALA A 219 6.96 11.33 17.52
C ALA A 219 7.37 10.06 16.76
N CYS A 220 6.40 9.17 16.47
CA CYS A 220 6.61 8.02 15.59
C CYS A 220 7.04 8.45 14.18
N PHE A 221 6.33 9.43 13.60
CA PHE A 221 6.62 9.92 12.26
C PHE A 221 7.99 10.59 12.17
N ALA A 222 8.31 11.47 13.12
CA ALA A 222 9.62 12.11 13.22
C ALA A 222 10.75 11.09 13.41
N HIS A 223 10.49 9.96 14.09
CA HIS A 223 11.44 8.87 14.16
C HIS A 223 11.72 8.27 12.77
N TRP A 224 10.68 7.94 12.00
CA TRP A 224 10.87 7.37 10.67
C TRP A 224 11.59 8.32 9.71
N LEU A 225 11.34 9.63 9.81
CA LEU A 225 12.04 10.62 8.99
C LEU A 225 13.55 10.64 9.22
N ARG A 226 14.07 10.23 10.38
CA ARG A 226 15.52 10.13 10.60
C ARG A 226 16.19 9.03 9.78
N ALA A 227 15.42 8.04 9.33
CA ALA A 227 15.87 6.97 8.45
C ALA A 227 15.59 7.25 6.96
N ALA A 228 15.14 8.47 6.63
CA ALA A 228 14.76 8.84 5.27
C ALA A 228 15.91 8.67 4.29
N LYS A 229 15.61 7.96 3.20
CA LYS A 229 16.50 7.79 2.04
C LYS A 229 15.67 7.86 0.76
N PRO A 230 16.26 8.21 -0.39
CA PRO A 230 15.55 8.27 -1.65
C PRO A 230 14.79 6.97 -1.94
N GLY A 231 13.48 7.08 -2.19
CA GLY A 231 12.61 5.94 -2.48
C GLY A 231 12.07 5.20 -1.25
N MET A 232 12.35 5.68 -0.03
CA MET A 232 11.71 5.14 1.17
C MET A 232 10.19 5.32 1.12
N LEU A 233 9.46 4.32 1.62
CA LEU A 233 8.01 4.34 1.73
C LEU A 233 7.59 4.34 3.20
N ILE A 234 6.72 5.28 3.59
CA ILE A 234 6.05 5.30 4.88
C ILE A 234 4.56 4.97 4.65
N MET A 235 4.08 3.92 5.30
CA MET A 235 2.67 3.53 5.29
C MET A 235 1.89 4.27 6.38
N CYS A 236 0.64 4.60 6.09
CA CYS A 236 -0.32 5.15 7.04
C CYS A 236 -1.73 4.62 6.79
N HIS A 237 -2.61 4.79 7.78
CA HIS A 237 -4.00 4.33 7.77
C HIS A 237 -4.98 5.44 8.18
N PRO A 238 -4.96 6.63 7.56
CA PRO A 238 -5.81 7.73 7.98
C PRO A 238 -7.30 7.44 7.72
N ALA A 239 -8.16 7.87 8.65
CA ALA A 239 -9.60 7.94 8.45
C ALA A 239 -10.13 9.23 9.06
N ARG A 240 -11.12 9.84 8.40
CA ARG A 240 -11.73 11.10 8.84
C ARG A 240 -12.49 10.98 10.16
N GLU A 241 -12.85 9.76 10.57
CA GLU A 241 -13.61 9.54 11.79
C GLU A 241 -13.12 8.27 12.49
N ALA A 242 -13.15 8.27 13.82
CA ALA A 242 -12.68 7.16 14.66
C ALA A 242 -13.63 5.94 14.66
N ARG A 243 -14.84 6.10 14.13
CA ARG A 243 -15.82 5.02 13.96
C ARG A 243 -16.47 5.21 12.60
N ALA A 244 -16.38 4.19 11.75
CA ALA A 244 -17.14 4.12 10.51
C ALA A 244 -18.32 3.16 10.68
N ASP A 245 -19.37 3.36 9.89
CA ASP A 245 -20.61 2.59 9.95
C ASP A 245 -20.49 1.15 9.36
N GLY A 246 -19.29 0.57 9.36
CA GLY A 246 -18.92 -0.58 8.50
C GLY A 246 -18.46 -1.86 9.20
N GLY A 247 -18.54 -1.96 10.54
CA GLY A 247 -18.12 -3.15 11.31
C GLY A 247 -16.88 -2.94 12.18
N PRO A 248 -16.37 -3.99 12.85
CA PRO A 248 -15.26 -3.87 13.79
C PRO A 248 -13.93 -3.65 13.06
N ASP A 249 -13.42 -2.42 13.10
CA ASP A 249 -12.05 -2.06 12.71
C ASP A 249 -11.17 -1.96 13.96
N PRO A 250 -10.22 -2.89 14.18
CA PRO A 250 -9.39 -2.93 15.39
C PRO A 250 -8.53 -1.68 15.60
N ILE A 251 -8.26 -0.91 14.56
CA ILE A 251 -7.38 0.27 14.61
C ILE A 251 -8.12 1.59 14.39
N ALA A 252 -9.46 1.58 14.40
CA ALA A 252 -10.28 2.75 14.05
C ALA A 252 -9.92 4.03 14.83
N ALA A 253 -9.66 3.90 16.14
CA ALA A 253 -9.22 5.02 16.97
C ALA A 253 -7.88 5.62 16.49
N GLN A 254 -6.94 4.76 16.09
CA GLN A 254 -5.65 5.20 15.59
C GLN A 254 -5.75 5.83 14.21
N ARG A 255 -6.62 5.33 13.33
CA ARG A 255 -6.82 5.92 11.99
C ARG A 255 -7.16 7.40 12.07
N TRP A 256 -7.99 7.77 13.05
CA TRP A 256 -8.32 9.16 13.33
C TRP A 256 -7.13 9.98 13.82
N VAL A 257 -6.28 9.42 14.69
CA VAL A 257 -5.05 10.07 15.14
C VAL A 257 -4.10 10.34 13.96
N GLU A 258 -3.92 9.36 13.08
CA GLU A 258 -3.10 9.52 11.88
C GLU A 258 -3.64 10.63 10.97
N HIS A 259 -4.95 10.60 10.67
CA HIS A 259 -5.60 11.63 9.84
C HIS A 259 -5.39 13.04 10.42
N ARG A 260 -5.63 13.22 11.73
CA ARG A 260 -5.41 14.52 12.39
C ARG A 260 -3.97 15.00 12.28
N TYR A 261 -2.99 14.12 12.41
CA TYR A 261 -1.59 14.49 12.24
C TYR A 261 -1.32 14.95 10.80
N PHE A 262 -1.70 14.16 9.79
CA PHE A 262 -1.45 14.49 8.39
C PHE A 262 -2.19 15.76 7.92
N SER A 263 -3.39 16.02 8.46
CA SER A 263 -4.13 17.26 8.18
C SER A 263 -3.55 18.49 8.90
N SER A 264 -2.74 18.31 9.94
CA SER A 264 -2.20 19.41 10.73
C SER A 264 -1.04 20.15 10.04
N PRO A 265 -0.73 21.40 10.44
CA PRO A 265 0.49 22.09 10.02
C PRO A 265 1.79 21.42 10.49
N ALA A 266 1.76 20.58 11.52
CA ALA A 266 2.94 19.93 12.06
C ALA A 266 3.57 18.94 11.07
N TYR A 267 2.76 18.31 10.21
CA TYR A 267 3.23 17.36 9.21
C TYR A 267 4.17 17.97 8.15
N PRO A 268 3.77 19.00 7.37
CA PRO A 268 4.68 19.64 6.42
C PRO A 268 5.88 20.30 7.11
N GLU A 269 5.72 20.78 8.35
CA GLU A 269 6.84 21.29 9.14
C GLU A 269 7.85 20.18 9.47
N ALA A 270 7.39 18.99 9.86
CA ALA A 270 8.26 17.85 10.12
C ALA A 270 9.03 17.41 8.86
N LEU A 271 8.38 17.39 7.69
CA LEU A 271 9.05 17.11 6.42
C LEU A 271 10.15 18.14 6.12
N ARG A 272 9.83 19.43 6.25
CA ARG A 272 10.79 20.54 6.04
C ARG A 272 11.97 20.46 7.01
N ALA A 273 11.71 20.23 8.30
CA ALA A 273 12.73 20.09 9.32
C ALA A 273 13.67 18.90 9.07
N ALA A 274 13.14 17.80 8.54
CA ALA A 274 13.93 16.63 8.15
C ALA A 274 14.63 16.77 6.79
N GLY A 275 14.39 17.86 6.03
CA GLY A 275 14.92 18.04 4.68
C GLY A 275 14.35 17.02 3.67
N VAL A 276 13.13 16.55 3.90
CA VAL A 276 12.42 15.52 3.14
C VAL A 276 11.33 16.13 2.27
N GLN A 277 11.09 15.55 1.10
CA GLN A 277 9.98 15.92 0.21
C GLN A 277 9.17 14.70 -0.20
N LEU A 278 7.87 14.88 -0.41
CA LEU A 278 7.00 13.82 -0.94
C LEU A 278 7.17 13.68 -2.44
N GLN A 279 7.25 12.44 -2.91
CA GLN A 279 7.30 12.11 -4.32
C GLN A 279 6.66 10.73 -4.56
N ARG A 280 6.07 10.56 -5.74
CA ARG A 280 5.68 9.23 -6.25
C ARG A 280 6.92 8.38 -6.48
N LEU A 281 6.85 7.09 -6.19
CA LEU A 281 7.96 6.19 -6.49
C LEU A 281 8.11 5.96 -7.99
N THR A 282 7.01 6.00 -8.75
CA THR A 282 7.06 5.98 -10.23
C THR A 282 7.75 7.20 -10.84
N ALA A 283 7.90 8.30 -10.09
CA ALA A 283 8.60 9.50 -10.53
C ALA A 283 10.09 9.51 -10.15
N LEU A 284 10.54 8.53 -9.36
CA LEU A 284 11.95 8.37 -9.01
C LEU A 284 12.68 7.52 -10.06
N PRO A 285 13.97 7.79 -10.30
CA PRO A 285 14.81 6.85 -11.04
C PRO A 285 14.78 5.49 -10.34
N GLN A 286 14.43 4.44 -11.08
CA GLN A 286 14.44 3.05 -10.63
C GLN A 286 15.81 2.43 -10.91
#